data_AF-A0A7W2H499-F1
#
_entry.id   AF-A0A7W2H499-F1
#
_cell.length_a   1.000
_cell.length_b   1.000
_cell.length_c   1.000
_cell.angle_alpha   90.00
_cell.angle_beta   90.00
_cell.angle_gamma   90.00
#
_symmetry.space_group_name_H-M   'P 1'
#
loop_
_entity.id
_entity.type
_entity.pdbx_description
1 polymer ?
#
loop_
_entity_poly.entity_id
_entity_poly.type
_entity_poly.pdbx_seq_one_letter_code
_entity_poly.pdbx_strand_id
1 'polypeptide(L)'
;VKEYDAIIMASVALERLNLKPSNVSILEVETMIPQVGQGAIGIECQSGDIELLKALKQIEDPKTRTLVDAERQFLIHVGADCSNAVAGHATYEQENIRLRTFLGNEETNQNTFDDRTGLDGETLGRDAAKALTVIGT
;
A
#
# COMPACT_ATOMS: atom_id res chain seq x y z
N VAL A 1 -8.19 34.54 -1.18
CA VAL A 1 -9.05 33.59 -0.43
C VAL A 1 -8.28 32.30 -0.32
N LYS A 2 -8.22 31.66 0.86
CA LYS A 2 -7.68 30.29 0.98
C LYS A 2 -8.78 29.34 0.51
N GLU A 3 -8.51 28.52 -0.51
CA GLU A 3 -9.51 27.59 -1.07
C GLU A 3 -9.77 26.36 -0.17
N TYR A 4 -8.83 26.04 0.74
CA TYR A 4 -8.91 24.87 1.60
C TYR A 4 -8.44 25.20 3.03
N ASP A 5 -9.05 24.53 4.01
CA ASP A 5 -8.66 24.61 5.43
C ASP A 5 -7.44 23.73 5.73
N ALA A 6 -7.33 22.57 5.09
CA ALA A 6 -6.24 21.62 5.21
C ALA A 6 -6.07 20.79 3.92
N ILE A 7 -4.94 20.10 3.81
CA ILE A 7 -4.67 19.11 2.76
C ILE A 7 -4.12 17.83 3.39
N ILE A 8 -4.32 16.70 2.71
CA ILE A 8 -3.72 15.41 3.05
C ILE A 8 -2.63 15.10 2.02
N MET A 9 -1.47 14.66 2.48
CA MET A 9 -0.37 14.26 1.62
C MET A 9 0.44 13.13 2.26
N ALA A 10 1.14 12.35 1.44
CA ALA A 10 2.06 11.33 1.93
C ALA A 10 3.22 12.00 2.69
N SER A 11 3.49 11.54 3.91
CA SER A 11 4.56 12.07 4.77
C SER A 11 5.94 11.97 4.12
N VAL A 12 6.20 10.86 3.40
CA VAL A 12 7.44 10.61 2.64
C VAL A 12 7.72 11.68 1.59
N ALA A 13 6.68 12.35 1.05
CA ALA A 13 6.88 13.44 0.09
C ALA A 13 7.51 14.67 0.75
N LEU A 14 7.11 14.99 1.99
CA LEU A 14 7.73 16.06 2.77
C LEU A 14 9.20 15.75 3.06
N GLU A 15 9.50 14.52 3.44
CA GLU A 15 10.87 14.07 3.73
C GLU A 15 11.76 14.17 2.49
N ARG A 16 11.33 13.61 1.36
CA ARG A 16 12.09 13.63 0.09
C ARG A 16 12.33 15.04 -0.44
N LEU A 17 11.37 15.94 -0.25
CA LEU A 17 11.47 17.34 -0.66
C LEU A 17 12.16 18.22 0.40
N ASN A 18 12.55 17.65 1.54
CA ASN A 18 13.10 18.38 2.70
C ASN A 18 12.21 19.56 3.14
N LEU A 19 10.89 19.37 3.07
CA LEU A 19 9.89 20.34 3.51
C LEU A 19 9.52 20.07 4.96
N LYS A 20 9.50 21.14 5.78
CA LYS A 20 9.18 21.07 7.21
C LYS A 20 8.07 22.07 7.54
N PRO A 21 6.81 21.78 7.17
CA PRO A 21 5.71 22.67 7.49
C PRO A 21 5.56 22.76 9.01
N SER A 22 5.20 23.93 9.52
CA SER A 22 5.08 24.16 10.97
C SER A 22 3.85 23.49 11.59
N ASN A 23 2.84 23.14 10.78
CA ASN A 23 1.58 22.53 11.22
C ASN A 23 1.36 21.23 10.44
N VAL A 24 1.87 20.12 10.96
CA VAL A 24 1.69 18.77 10.39
C VAL A 24 1.24 17.82 11.49
N SER A 25 0.23 17.01 11.18
CA SER A 25 -0.17 15.88 12.00
C SER A 25 0.02 14.61 11.18
N ILE A 26 0.73 13.62 11.72
CA ILE A 26 0.84 12.29 11.10
C ILE A 26 -0.44 11.52 11.42
N LEU A 27 -1.02 10.92 10.39
CA LEU A 27 -2.16 10.01 10.55
C LEU A 27 -1.59 8.60 10.79
N GLU A 28 -1.97 8.01 11.91
CA GLU A 28 -1.61 6.63 12.22
C GLU A 28 -2.33 5.65 11.28
N VAL A 29 -1.76 4.47 11.08
CA VAL A 29 -2.29 3.46 10.13
C VAL A 29 -3.70 3.00 10.52
N GLU A 30 -4.04 3.01 11.81
CA GLU A 30 -5.37 2.74 12.34
C GLU A 30 -6.40 3.83 11.99
N THR A 31 -5.93 5.05 11.72
CA THR A 31 -6.77 6.18 11.30
C THR A 31 -6.95 6.20 9.79
N MET A 32 -5.87 5.98 9.03
CA MET A 32 -5.89 5.96 7.57
C MET A 32 -4.84 4.98 7.06
N ILE A 33 -5.31 3.85 6.53
CA ILE A 33 -4.42 2.86 5.93
C ILE A 33 -3.77 3.48 4.67
N PRO A 34 -2.43 3.41 4.54
CA PRO A 34 -1.73 3.90 3.34
C PRO A 34 -2.18 3.23 2.04
N GLN A 35 -2.02 3.95 0.93
CA GLN A 35 -2.10 3.35 -0.41
C GLN A 35 -1.05 2.23 -0.54
N VAL A 36 -1.40 1.18 -1.28
CA VAL A 36 -0.50 0.10 -1.68
C VAL A 36 0.81 0.67 -2.25
N GLY A 37 1.93 0.28 -1.64
CA GLY A 37 3.28 0.70 -2.01
C GLY A 37 3.63 2.15 -1.66
N GLN A 38 2.84 2.84 -0.83
CA GLN A 38 3.13 4.23 -0.45
C GLN A 38 4.51 4.33 0.21
N GLY A 39 5.36 5.21 -0.33
CA GLY A 39 6.73 5.39 0.15
C GLY A 39 7.77 4.47 -0.48
N ALA A 40 7.38 3.37 -1.14
CA ALA A 40 8.30 2.59 -1.96
C ALA A 40 8.65 3.33 -3.27
N ILE A 41 9.82 3.01 -3.84
CA ILE A 41 10.20 3.41 -5.20
C ILE A 41 10.30 2.12 -6.02
N GLY A 42 9.43 1.99 -7.02
CA GLY A 42 9.52 0.93 -8.02
C GLY A 42 10.37 1.37 -9.20
N ILE A 43 11.20 0.46 -9.71
CA ILE A 43 11.94 0.65 -10.96
C ILE A 43 11.45 -0.40 -11.95
N GLU A 44 10.95 0.04 -13.10
CA GLU A 44 10.54 -0.83 -14.19
C GLU A 44 11.65 -0.96 -15.24
N CYS A 45 11.84 -2.17 -15.74
CA CYS A 45 12.77 -2.46 -16.82
C CYS A 45 12.25 -3.58 -17.71
N GLN A 46 12.84 -3.73 -18.90
CA GLN A 46 12.52 -4.84 -19.78
C GLN A 46 12.92 -6.19 -19.16
N SER A 47 12.01 -7.16 -19.15
CA SER A 47 12.22 -8.49 -18.52
C SER A 47 13.35 -9.33 -19.14
N GLY A 48 13.75 -9.03 -20.38
CA GLY A 48 14.85 -9.72 -21.07
C GLY A 48 16.24 -9.13 -20.82
N ASP A 49 16.35 -7.97 -20.16
CA ASP A 49 17.63 -7.32 -19.89
C ASP A 49 18.26 -7.88 -18.60
N ILE A 50 18.93 -9.02 -18.74
CA ILE A 50 19.52 -9.77 -17.61
C ILE A 50 20.59 -8.96 -16.87
N GLU A 51 21.38 -8.16 -17.58
CA GLU A 51 22.44 -7.36 -16.96
C GLU A 51 21.85 -6.21 -16.15
N LEU A 52 20.81 -5.53 -16.67
CA LEU A 52 20.07 -4.52 -15.92
C LEU A 52 19.36 -5.12 -14.70
N LEU A 53 18.70 -6.27 -14.84
CA LEU A 53 18.05 -6.95 -13.72
C LEU A 53 19.03 -7.31 -12.59
N LYS A 54 20.23 -7.79 -12.92
CA LYS A 54 21.28 -8.05 -11.93
C LYS A 54 21.70 -6.78 -11.21
N ALA A 55 21.87 -5.66 -11.93
CA ALA A 55 22.23 -4.39 -11.33
C ALA A 55 21.12 -3.85 -10.41
N LEU A 56 19.86 -3.90 -10.85
CA LEU A 56 18.70 -3.47 -10.05
C LEU A 56 18.54 -4.31 -8.78
N LYS A 57 18.84 -5.61 -8.83
CA LYS A 57 18.78 -6.48 -7.64
C LYS A 57 19.77 -6.07 -6.54
N GLN A 58 20.86 -5.38 -6.87
CA GLN A 58 21.83 -4.90 -5.88
C GLN A 58 21.33 -3.70 -5.06
N ILE A 59 20.37 -2.94 -5.58
CA ILE A 59 19.79 -1.77 -4.92
C ILE A 59 18.39 -2.04 -4.35
N GLU A 60 17.84 -3.23 -4.57
CA GLU A 60 16.55 -3.63 -4.02
C GLU A 60 16.67 -3.95 -2.53
N ASP A 61 15.77 -3.38 -1.72
CA ASP A 61 15.60 -3.81 -0.33
C ASP A 61 14.66 -5.03 -0.29
N PRO A 62 15.13 -6.22 0.11
CA PRO A 62 14.33 -7.45 0.07
C PRO A 62 13.14 -7.41 1.04
N LYS A 63 13.26 -6.70 2.16
CA LYS A 63 12.17 -6.59 3.15
C LYS A 63 11.02 -5.76 2.58
N THR A 64 11.32 -4.59 2.04
CA THR A 64 10.35 -3.72 1.35
C THR A 64 9.73 -4.44 0.18
N ARG A 65 10.52 -5.18 -0.61
CA ARG A 65 10.02 -5.98 -1.73
C ARG A 65 8.94 -6.97 -1.29
N THR A 66 9.21 -7.75 -0.23
CA THR A 66 8.26 -8.72 0.30
C THR A 66 6.96 -8.07 0.79
N LEU A 67 7.05 -6.96 1.53
CA LEU A 67 5.88 -6.26 2.06
C LEU A 67 5.04 -5.64 0.93
N VAL A 68 5.68 -4.94 0.00
CA VAL A 68 5.01 -4.32 -1.15
C VAL A 68 4.40 -5.38 -2.06
N ASP A 69 5.04 -6.53 -2.25
CA ASP A 69 4.45 -7.63 -3.03
C ASP A 69 3.17 -8.15 -2.35
N ALA A 70 3.12 -8.27 -1.02
CA ALA A 70 1.89 -8.64 -0.31
C ALA A 70 0.74 -7.64 -0.54
N GLU A 71 1.03 -6.34 -0.44
CA GLU A 71 0.07 -5.27 -0.71
C GLU A 71 -0.41 -5.27 -2.17
N ARG A 72 0.51 -5.49 -3.12
CA ARG A 72 0.19 -5.56 -4.55
C ARG A 72 -0.66 -6.78 -4.89
N GLN A 73 -0.42 -7.91 -4.23
CA GLN A 73 -1.24 -9.10 -4.41
C GLN A 73 -2.68 -8.85 -3.97
N PHE A 74 -2.89 -8.10 -2.89
CA PHE A 74 -4.23 -7.63 -2.53
C PHE A 74 -4.85 -6.77 -3.65
N LEU A 75 -4.15 -5.73 -4.11
CA LEU A 75 -4.65 -4.82 -5.14
C LEU A 75 -5.04 -5.54 -6.45
N ILE A 76 -4.17 -6.46 -6.91
CA ILE A 76 -4.40 -7.25 -8.13
C ILE A 76 -5.68 -8.08 -8.01
N HIS A 77 -5.94 -8.69 -6.86
CA HIS A 77 -7.09 -9.57 -6.67
C HIS A 77 -8.39 -8.82 -6.39
N VAL A 78 -8.34 -7.60 -5.84
CA VAL A 78 -9.52 -6.72 -5.75
C VAL A 78 -9.95 -6.28 -7.15
N GLY A 79 -9.02 -6.14 -8.09
CA GLY A 79 -9.32 -5.67 -9.46
C GLY A 79 -9.66 -4.17 -9.51
N ALA A 80 -9.30 -3.43 -8.46
CA ALA A 80 -9.50 -2.00 -8.37
C ALA A 80 -8.49 -1.22 -9.22
N ASP A 81 -8.92 -0.06 -9.71
CA ASP A 81 -8.05 0.93 -10.35
C ASP A 81 -7.91 2.21 -9.50
N CYS A 82 -7.28 3.25 -10.06
CA CYS A 82 -7.00 4.50 -9.36
C CYS A 82 -8.25 5.28 -8.93
N SER A 83 -9.44 4.90 -9.41
CA SER A 83 -10.72 5.54 -9.05
C SER A 83 -11.39 4.90 -7.84
N ASN A 84 -10.94 3.72 -7.39
CA ASN A 84 -11.52 3.05 -6.24
C ASN A 84 -10.84 3.45 -4.93
N ALA A 85 -11.61 3.56 -3.86
CA ALA A 85 -11.10 3.78 -2.51
C ALA A 85 -10.48 2.48 -1.95
N VAL A 86 -9.21 2.22 -2.29
CA VAL A 86 -8.48 1.01 -1.89
C VAL A 86 -7.19 1.37 -1.18
N ALA A 87 -6.92 0.70 -0.06
CA ALA A 87 -5.70 0.88 0.71
C ALA A 87 -5.15 -0.47 1.18
N GLY A 88 -3.83 -0.54 1.36
CA GLY A 88 -3.14 -1.77 1.73
C GLY A 88 -1.75 -1.44 2.29
N HIS A 89 -1.47 -1.92 3.49
CA HIS A 89 -0.20 -1.68 4.17
C HIS A 89 0.27 -2.94 4.91
N ALA A 90 1.46 -3.40 4.53
CA ALA A 90 2.10 -4.58 5.09
C ALA A 90 3.28 -4.19 5.99
N THR A 91 3.41 -4.88 7.11
CA THR A 91 4.51 -4.71 8.07
C THR A 91 5.02 -6.06 8.54
N TYR A 92 6.26 -6.10 9.05
CA TYR A 92 6.75 -7.28 9.76
C TYR A 92 6.33 -7.24 11.23
N GLU A 93 5.74 -8.33 11.70
CA GLU A 93 5.55 -8.64 13.12
C GLU A 93 6.32 -9.92 13.45
N GLN A 94 7.51 -9.75 14.03
CA GLN A 94 8.48 -10.83 14.22
C GLN A 94 8.86 -11.48 12.86
N GLU A 95 8.53 -12.76 12.67
CA GLU A 95 8.77 -13.53 11.45
C GLU A 95 7.57 -13.51 10.49
N ASN A 96 6.45 -12.90 10.88
CA ASN A 96 5.24 -12.84 10.05
C ASN A 96 5.08 -11.49 9.37
N ILE A 97 4.33 -11.49 8.27
CA ILE A 97 3.79 -10.30 7.62
C ILE A 97 2.40 -10.06 8.19
N ARG A 98 2.15 -8.85 8.69
CA ARG A 98 0.80 -8.35 8.97
C ARG A 98 0.38 -7.42 7.85
N LEU A 99 -0.75 -7.72 7.23
CA LEU A 99 -1.34 -6.96 6.13
C LEU A 99 -2.68 -6.38 6.59
N ARG A 100 -2.79 -5.05 6.54
CA ARG A 100 -4.02 -4.29 6.78
C ARG A 100 -4.55 -3.74 5.46
N THR A 101 -5.83 -3.95 5.18
CA THR A 101 -6.45 -3.57 3.91
C THR A 101 -7.80 -2.90 4.11
N PHE A 102 -8.18 -2.11 3.11
CA PHE A 102 -9.44 -1.39 3.08
C PHE A 102 -10.00 -1.36 1.65
N LEU A 103 -11.32 -1.47 1.55
CA LEU A 103 -12.09 -1.29 0.33
C LEU A 103 -13.34 -0.46 0.65
N GLY A 104 -13.42 0.72 0.04
CA GLY A 104 -14.61 1.56 0.05
C GLY A 104 -15.42 1.38 -1.23
N ASN A 105 -16.74 1.31 -1.09
CA ASN A 105 -17.70 1.33 -2.19
C ASN A 105 -18.41 2.69 -2.20
N GLU A 106 -18.13 3.51 -3.21
CA GLU A 106 -18.70 4.85 -3.32
C GLU A 106 -20.20 4.86 -3.62
N GLU A 107 -20.72 3.82 -4.30
CA GLU A 107 -22.15 3.72 -4.64
C GLU A 107 -22.99 3.37 -3.41
N THR A 108 -22.51 2.46 -2.57
CA THR A 108 -23.23 1.98 -1.38
C THR A 108 -22.82 2.70 -0.09
N ASN A 109 -21.76 3.52 -0.16
CA ASN A 109 -21.10 4.15 0.99
C ASN A 109 -20.68 3.13 2.07
N GLN A 110 -20.38 1.90 1.65
CA GLN A 110 -19.91 0.84 2.53
C GLN A 110 -18.38 0.80 2.55
N ASN A 111 -17.85 0.58 3.75
CA ASN A 111 -16.42 0.56 4.03
C ASN A 111 -16.08 -0.78 4.68
N THR A 112 -15.18 -1.54 4.08
CA THR A 112 -14.75 -2.85 4.59
C THR A 112 -13.26 -2.83 4.90
N PHE A 113 -12.89 -3.53 5.97
CA PHE A 113 -11.54 -3.58 6.52
C PHE A 113 -11.15 -5.02 6.81
N ASP A 114 -9.88 -5.34 6.63
CA ASP A 114 -9.32 -6.65 6.97
C ASP A 114 -7.90 -6.47 7.53
N ASP A 115 -7.55 -7.31 8.52
CA ASP A 115 -6.27 -7.26 9.23
C ASP A 115 -5.83 -8.69 9.52
N ARG A 116 -4.79 -9.14 8.80
CA ARG A 116 -4.37 -10.55 8.78
C ARG A 116 -2.88 -10.67 8.94
N THR A 117 -2.46 -11.75 9.58
CA THR A 117 -1.05 -12.08 9.78
C THR A 117 -0.74 -13.46 9.21
N GLY A 118 0.42 -13.62 8.58
CA GLY A 118 0.85 -14.87 7.99
C GLY A 118 2.27 -14.83 7.46
N LEU A 119 2.77 -15.98 7.03
CA LEU A 119 4.15 -16.12 6.54
C LEU A 119 4.28 -15.83 5.04
N ASP A 120 3.21 -16.06 4.27
CA ASP A 120 3.20 -15.87 2.83
C ASP A 120 2.40 -14.63 2.44
N GLY A 121 3.11 -13.58 2.02
CA GLY A 121 2.52 -12.31 1.58
C GLY A 121 1.58 -12.46 0.39
N GLU A 122 1.86 -13.40 -0.52
CA GLU A 122 1.01 -13.61 -1.70
C GLU A 122 -0.35 -14.19 -1.29
N THR A 123 -0.34 -15.24 -0.46
CA THR A 123 -1.57 -15.82 0.09
C THR A 123 -2.34 -14.80 0.93
N LEU A 124 -1.64 -14.00 1.76
CA LEU A 124 -2.28 -12.94 2.55
C LEU A 124 -3.03 -11.94 1.68
N GLY A 125 -2.37 -11.41 0.63
CA GLY A 125 -2.98 -10.43 -0.27
C GLY A 125 -4.23 -10.98 -0.98
N ARG A 126 -4.13 -12.21 -1.51
CA ARG A 126 -5.25 -12.89 -2.18
C ARG A 126 -6.44 -13.11 -1.25
N ASP A 127 -6.19 -13.58 -0.05
CA ASP A 127 -7.25 -13.88 0.92
C ASP A 127 -7.91 -12.60 1.46
N ALA A 128 -7.12 -11.54 1.72
CA ALA A 128 -7.65 -10.23 2.10
C ALA A 128 -8.60 -9.70 1.01
N ALA A 129 -8.21 -9.82 -0.26
CA ALA A 129 -9.06 -9.40 -1.38
C ALA A 129 -10.38 -10.19 -1.44
N LYS A 130 -10.34 -11.51 -1.21
CA LYS A 130 -11.57 -12.33 -1.13
C LYS A 130 -12.46 -11.91 0.04
N ALA A 131 -11.87 -11.63 1.20
CA ALA A 131 -12.63 -11.22 2.38
C ALA A 131 -13.39 -9.90 2.14
N LEU A 132 -12.77 -8.95 1.44
CA LEU A 132 -13.39 -7.64 1.19
C LEU A 132 -14.36 -7.62 0.00
N THR A 133 -14.12 -8.44 -1.04
CA THR A 133 -14.98 -8.47 -2.24
C THR A 133 -16.28 -9.26 -2.05
N VAL A 134 -16.30 -10.26 -1.16
CA VAL A 134 -17.53 -11.02 -0.82
C VAL A 134 -18.58 -10.14 -0.12
N ILE A 135 -18.18 -9.04 0.49
CA ILE A 135 -19.08 -8.12 1.22
C ILE A 135 -19.67 -7.05 0.28
N GLY A 136 -19.14 -6.91 -0.94
CA GLY A 136 -19.52 -5.88 -1.92
C GLY A 136 -20.52 -6.31 -3.00
N THR A 137 -21.06 -7.53 -2.94
CA THR A 137 -22.13 -8.05 -3.82
C THR A 137 -23.42 -8.26 -3.05
#